data_AF-A0A7C8GQK7-F1
#
_entry.id   AF-A0A7C8GQK7-F1
#
_cell.length_a   1.000
_cell.length_b   1.000
_cell.length_c   1.000
_cell.angle_alpha   90.00
_cell.angle_beta   90.00
_cell.angle_gamma   90.00
#
_symmetry.space_group_name_H-M   'P 1'
#
loop_
_entity.id
_entity.type
_entity.pdbx_description
1 polymer ?
#
loop_
_entity_poly.entity_id
_entity_poly.type
_entity_poly.pdbx_seq_one_letter_code
_entity_poly.pdbx_strand_id
1 'polypeptide(L)'
;MKSVEKLLVRHGLEMNDLEMMNDYATLAQLIVAKEGQNDYDIMAVITNCEVVSTYGRESSVDPHKCALPLVEIDAYVRGTSRWLNALGIYTKMSCDGHNKRPATIYLEKPLQYKQKEMLETIMPASLKMTVLGKRMAINYQKREDLLDLAEILYQVYKDPASIDYYAAQALKRELLQLLSINGESGDERQIRLYLQNKLRHILDDVYQDRAKNLLGYRYYGEGPTILLSAHMDTVEAFAEGREIIEDGTTLTSSEGILGADDRAGIAIILDVLRKVERTNFRGTIKVAFTVKEEIGCVGSGEMDQSFLEDVDAAIVVDRRNTRDIVTSFAGVEAFCSEGYGRLFEEAGRRAGMPDWKMVEGGSSDARNYARAGVPAVNLSAGYVGEHTEDEVVDYLGSYDSAKLILKALRNCGNEL
;
A
#
# COMPACT_ATOMS: atom_id res chain seq x y z
N MET A 1 -6.21 -12.63 23.01
CA MET A 1 -5.45 -11.79 23.96
C MET A 1 -4.20 -11.29 23.27
N LYS A 2 -3.76 -10.06 23.52
CA LYS A 2 -2.51 -9.53 22.95
C LYS A 2 -1.34 -9.93 23.84
N SER A 3 -0.15 -10.07 23.27
CA SER A 3 1.07 -10.23 24.07
C SER A 3 1.32 -8.97 24.91
N VAL A 4 2.00 -9.14 26.04
CA VAL A 4 2.38 -8.02 26.93
C VAL A 4 3.19 -6.96 26.18
N GLU A 5 4.11 -7.38 25.33
CA GLU A 5 4.92 -6.47 24.49
C GLU A 5 4.04 -5.58 23.63
N LYS A 6 3.02 -6.16 22.96
CA LYS A 6 2.10 -5.40 22.13
C LYS A 6 1.29 -4.39 22.94
N LEU A 7 0.88 -4.74 24.16
CA LEU A 7 0.18 -3.82 25.05
C LEU A 7 1.08 -2.67 25.52
N LEU A 8 2.32 -2.96 25.93
CA LEU A 8 3.31 -1.94 26.30
C LEU A 8 3.48 -0.94 25.17
N VAL A 9 3.75 -1.45 23.95
CA VAL A 9 4.01 -0.63 22.76
C VAL A 9 2.85 0.31 22.44
N ARG A 10 1.62 -0.19 22.46
CA ARG A 10 0.41 0.60 22.17
C ARG A 10 0.22 1.75 23.16
N HIS A 11 0.76 1.63 24.36
CA HIS A 11 0.71 2.64 25.41
C HIS A 11 2.02 3.43 25.59
N GLY A 12 2.95 3.33 24.63
CA GLY A 12 4.17 4.14 24.61
C GLY A 12 5.29 3.60 25.50
N LEU A 13 5.28 2.29 25.76
CA LEU A 13 6.25 1.62 26.62
C LEU A 13 6.90 0.45 25.86
N GLU A 14 8.10 0.07 26.28
CA GLU A 14 8.82 -1.12 25.85
C GLU A 14 9.40 -1.88 27.05
N MET A 15 9.85 -3.12 26.85
CA MET A 15 10.38 -3.93 27.95
C MET A 15 11.54 -3.25 28.69
N ASN A 16 12.40 -2.52 27.97
CA ASN A 16 13.51 -1.79 28.57
C ASN A 16 13.06 -0.65 29.49
N ASP A 17 11.82 -0.16 29.37
CA ASP A 17 11.30 0.89 30.26
C ASP A 17 11.11 0.38 31.70
N LEU A 18 11.02 -0.94 31.92
CA LEU A 18 10.90 -1.56 33.25
C LEU A 18 12.10 -1.25 34.16
N GLU A 19 13.27 -0.99 33.57
CA GLU A 19 14.52 -0.73 34.28
C GLU A 19 14.77 0.77 34.53
N MET A 20 13.89 1.65 34.03
CA MET A 20 14.06 3.09 34.20
C MET A 20 13.80 3.54 35.65
N MET A 21 14.46 4.62 36.07
CA MET A 21 14.22 5.26 37.37
C MET A 21 13.16 6.37 37.28
N ASN A 22 12.18 6.23 36.39
CA ASN A 22 11.12 7.21 36.15
C ASN A 22 9.74 6.55 36.08
N ASP A 23 8.72 7.38 35.83
CA ASP A 23 7.32 6.97 35.76
C ASP A 23 7.02 5.89 34.70
N TYR A 24 7.89 5.69 33.70
CA TYR A 24 7.70 4.64 32.69
C TYR A 24 7.84 3.25 33.28
N ALA A 25 8.79 3.05 34.21
CA ALA A 25 8.97 1.77 34.87
C ALA A 25 7.72 1.36 35.66
N THR A 26 7.12 2.31 36.41
CA THR A 26 5.88 2.06 37.14
C THR A 26 4.74 1.67 36.21
N LEU A 27 4.59 2.37 35.08
CA LEU A 27 3.56 2.04 34.10
C LEU A 27 3.80 0.70 33.41
N ALA A 28 5.04 0.42 33.00
CA ALA A 28 5.39 -0.83 32.37
C ALA A 28 5.13 -2.01 33.31
N GLN A 29 5.48 -1.89 34.60
CA GLN A 29 5.21 -2.91 35.62
C GLN A 29 3.70 -3.16 35.80
N LEU A 30 2.87 -2.11 35.76
CA LEU A 30 1.41 -2.26 35.82
C LEU A 30 0.85 -3.02 34.62
N ILE A 31 1.37 -2.76 33.41
CA ILE A 31 0.93 -3.45 32.21
C ILE A 31 1.36 -4.92 32.24
N VAL A 32 2.61 -5.21 32.61
CA VAL A 32 3.14 -6.57 32.74
C VAL A 32 2.36 -7.37 33.79
N ALA A 33 2.00 -6.75 34.93
CA ALA A 33 1.19 -7.40 35.96
C ALA A 33 -0.25 -7.75 35.52
N LYS A 34 -0.67 -7.25 34.35
CA LYS A 34 -1.96 -7.54 33.70
C LYS A 34 -1.78 -8.34 32.42
N GLU A 35 -0.74 -9.17 32.37
CA GLU A 35 -0.51 -10.09 31.27
C GLU A 35 -1.79 -10.84 30.87
N GLY A 36 -2.07 -10.79 29.58
CA GLY A 36 -3.24 -11.44 29.01
C GLY A 36 -4.54 -10.64 29.08
N GLN A 37 -4.54 -9.39 29.54
CA GLN A 37 -5.71 -8.51 29.45
C GLN A 37 -5.78 -7.76 28.12
N ASN A 38 -6.85 -6.97 27.91
CA ASN A 38 -7.03 -6.15 26.71
C ASN A 38 -6.65 -4.68 26.97
N ASP A 39 -6.58 -3.86 25.91
CA ASP A 39 -6.22 -2.43 26.04
C ASP A 39 -7.16 -1.66 27.00
N TYR A 40 -8.45 -2.00 27.05
CA TYR A 40 -9.41 -1.33 27.94
C TYR A 40 -9.06 -1.54 29.43
N ASP A 41 -8.71 -2.76 29.80
CA ASP A 41 -8.31 -3.08 31.17
C ASP A 41 -7.00 -2.38 31.55
N ILE A 42 -6.03 -2.34 30.61
CA ILE A 42 -4.78 -1.60 30.79
C ILE A 42 -5.03 -0.11 31.00
N MET A 43 -5.87 0.50 30.17
CA MET A 43 -6.22 1.92 30.29
C MET A 43 -6.88 2.23 31.64
N ALA A 44 -7.77 1.35 32.11
CA ALA A 44 -8.43 1.51 33.40
C ALA A 44 -7.43 1.48 34.56
N VAL A 45 -6.43 0.60 34.50
CA VAL A 45 -5.36 0.51 35.51
C VAL A 45 -4.49 1.76 35.53
N ILE A 46 -4.07 2.24 34.36
CA ILE A 46 -3.20 3.42 34.29
C ILE A 46 -3.95 4.69 34.73
N THR A 47 -5.21 4.83 34.32
CA THR A 47 -6.02 6.02 34.66
C THR A 47 -6.25 6.15 36.17
N ASN A 48 -6.32 5.03 36.89
CA ASN A 48 -6.54 5.00 38.34
C ASN A 48 -5.25 4.85 39.15
N CYS A 49 -4.07 5.01 38.53
CA CYS A 49 -2.81 4.86 39.23
C CYS A 49 -2.43 6.13 40.01
N GLU A 50 -2.46 6.06 41.34
CA GLU A 50 -2.04 7.16 42.23
C GLU A 50 -0.51 7.23 42.45
N VAL A 51 0.24 6.25 41.94
CA VAL A 51 1.69 6.06 42.23
C VAL A 51 2.57 6.91 41.30
N VAL A 52 2.00 7.45 40.21
CA VAL A 52 2.76 8.19 39.20
C VAL A 52 2.67 9.69 39.45
N SER A 53 3.80 10.38 39.42
CA SER A 53 3.84 11.83 39.65
C SER A 53 3.18 12.60 38.50
N THR A 54 2.35 13.59 38.83
CA THR A 54 1.72 14.46 37.84
C THR A 54 2.54 15.74 37.70
N TYR A 55 3.02 16.00 36.48
CA TYR A 55 3.83 17.17 36.10
C TYR A 55 3.00 18.25 35.39
N GLY A 56 1.74 17.97 35.04
CA GLY A 56 0.78 18.91 34.46
C GLY A 56 0.13 18.41 33.16
N ARG A 57 0.45 19.04 32.03
CA ARG A 57 0.02 18.59 30.69
C ARG A 57 1.27 18.19 29.91
N GLU A 58 1.13 17.51 28.79
CA GLU A 58 2.24 17.23 27.86
C GLU A 58 3.11 18.46 27.54
N SER A 59 2.49 19.64 27.46
CA SER A 59 3.18 20.92 27.21
C SER A 59 4.07 21.40 28.36
N SER A 60 3.95 20.80 29.55
CA SER A 60 4.70 21.15 30.76
C SER A 60 6.13 20.61 30.76
N VAL A 61 6.47 19.70 29.85
CA VAL A 61 7.83 19.14 29.74
C VAL A 61 8.54 19.60 28.47
N ASP A 62 9.87 19.66 28.52
CA ASP A 62 10.72 19.82 27.34
C ASP A 62 10.99 18.43 26.75
N PRO A 63 10.38 18.05 25.61
CA PRO A 63 10.50 16.70 25.06
C PRO A 63 11.92 16.37 24.57
N HIS A 64 12.82 17.36 24.50
CA HIS A 64 14.25 17.15 24.21
C HIS A 64 15.08 16.77 25.43
N LYS A 65 14.55 16.96 26.64
CA LYS A 65 15.29 16.80 27.91
C LYS A 65 14.64 15.87 28.90
N CYS A 66 13.32 15.71 28.81
CA CYS A 66 12.53 14.96 29.77
C CYS A 66 11.69 13.90 29.05
N ALA A 67 11.42 12.80 29.75
CA ALA A 67 10.40 11.85 29.33
C ALA A 67 9.03 12.54 29.25
N LEU A 68 8.17 12.08 28.34
CA LEU A 68 6.79 12.58 28.24
C LEU A 68 6.00 12.10 29.47
N PRO A 69 5.07 12.90 30.01
CA PRO A 69 4.21 12.45 31.09
C PRO A 69 3.11 11.53 30.55
N LEU A 70 3.43 10.27 30.22
CA LEU A 70 2.52 9.36 29.49
C LEU A 70 1.17 9.15 30.19
N VAL A 71 1.11 9.24 31.53
CA VAL A 71 -0.14 9.13 32.31
C VAL A 71 -1.11 10.26 31.99
N GLU A 72 -0.59 11.46 31.76
CA GLU A 72 -1.36 12.68 31.52
C GLU A 72 -1.81 12.81 30.07
N ILE A 73 -1.18 12.03 29.18
CA ILE A 73 -1.58 11.97 27.78
C ILE A 73 -2.75 10.99 27.63
N ASP A 74 -3.77 11.43 26.89
CA ASP A 74 -4.93 10.64 26.49
C ASP A 74 -4.53 9.21 26.06
N ALA A 75 -5.20 8.21 26.63
CA ALA A 75 -4.78 6.81 26.58
C ALA A 75 -4.62 6.23 25.17
N TYR A 76 -5.41 6.73 24.21
CA TYR A 76 -5.39 6.26 22.82
C TYR A 76 -4.33 6.95 21.95
N VAL A 77 -3.68 8.03 22.43
CA VAL A 77 -2.65 8.76 21.67
C VAL A 77 -1.29 8.82 22.36
N ARG A 78 -1.18 8.39 23.63
CA ARG A 78 0.10 8.40 24.36
C ARG A 78 1.21 7.61 23.66
N GLY A 79 0.87 6.43 23.12
CA GLY A 79 1.82 5.62 22.36
C GLY A 79 2.25 6.34 21.09
N THR A 80 1.28 6.89 20.34
CA THR A 80 1.55 7.71 19.15
C THR A 80 2.49 8.87 19.49
N SER A 81 2.21 9.64 20.55
CA SER A 81 3.05 10.76 20.98
C SER A 81 4.47 10.28 21.33
N ARG A 82 4.61 9.20 22.12
CA ARG A 82 5.91 8.62 22.46
C ARG A 82 6.73 8.28 21.22
N TRP A 83 6.16 7.53 20.30
CA TRP A 83 6.90 7.00 19.15
C TRP A 83 7.18 8.07 18.09
N LEU A 84 6.31 9.07 17.95
CA LEU A 84 6.63 10.27 17.18
C LEU A 84 7.88 10.98 17.75
N ASN A 85 7.96 11.15 19.07
CA ASN A 85 9.13 11.78 19.70
C ASN A 85 10.39 10.93 19.50
N ALA A 86 10.28 9.59 19.59
CA ALA A 86 11.37 8.67 19.32
C ALA A 86 11.89 8.76 17.86
N LEU A 87 11.00 9.08 16.91
CA LEU A 87 11.31 9.35 15.51
C LEU A 87 11.77 10.81 15.25
N GLY A 88 11.99 11.61 16.29
CA GLY A 88 12.40 13.02 16.19
C GLY A 88 11.28 13.98 15.75
N ILE A 89 10.03 13.54 15.81
CA ILE A 89 8.82 14.33 15.58
C ILE A 89 8.25 14.74 16.95
N TYR A 90 8.83 15.78 17.54
CA TYR A 90 8.50 16.19 18.90
C TYR A 90 7.09 16.77 19.02
N THR A 91 6.35 16.27 20.02
CA THR A 91 4.97 16.69 20.32
C THR A 91 4.96 17.70 21.46
N LYS A 92 3.93 18.56 21.48
CA LYS A 92 3.69 19.58 22.52
C LYS A 92 2.37 19.37 23.25
N MET A 93 1.38 18.82 22.56
CA MET A 93 0.08 18.51 23.14
C MET A 93 -0.64 17.51 22.26
N SER A 94 -1.25 16.49 22.85
CA SER A 94 -2.07 15.52 22.16
C SER A 94 -3.41 15.34 22.86
N CYS A 95 -4.44 15.06 22.07
CA CYS A 95 -5.78 14.71 22.53
C CYS A 95 -6.36 13.73 21.53
N ASP A 96 -6.94 12.64 21.99
CA ASP A 96 -7.51 11.63 21.10
C ASP A 96 -8.91 12.00 20.59
N GLY A 97 -9.46 13.14 21.01
CA GLY A 97 -10.73 13.67 20.53
C GLY A 97 -11.97 13.06 21.19
N HIS A 98 -11.81 12.07 22.06
CA HIS A 98 -12.87 11.48 22.89
C HIS A 98 -14.14 11.06 22.12
N ASN A 99 -14.00 10.51 20.90
CA ASN A 99 -15.11 10.15 20.00
C ASN A 99 -16.03 11.32 19.58
N LYS A 100 -15.62 12.57 19.83
CA LYS A 100 -16.39 13.79 19.48
C LYS A 100 -15.80 14.56 18.31
N ARG A 101 -14.51 14.36 18.06
CA ARG A 101 -13.73 15.06 17.04
C ARG A 101 -12.49 14.23 16.69
N PRO A 102 -11.78 14.55 15.59
CA PRO A 102 -10.53 13.89 15.25
C PRO A 102 -9.49 14.02 16.38
N ALA A 103 -8.65 12.99 16.52
CA ALA A 103 -7.48 13.08 17.38
C ALA A 103 -6.58 14.20 16.87
N THR A 104 -6.03 15.00 17.77
CA THR A 104 -5.19 16.15 17.43
C THR A 104 -3.88 16.06 18.18
N ILE A 105 -2.78 16.12 17.44
CA ILE A 105 -1.42 16.20 17.95
C ILE A 105 -0.82 17.52 17.46
N TYR A 106 -0.40 18.37 18.40
CA TYR A 106 0.34 19.59 18.14
C TYR A 106 1.83 19.28 18.23
N LEU A 107 2.53 19.56 17.14
CA LEU A 107 3.96 19.35 16.99
C LEU A 107 4.74 20.60 17.43
N GLU A 108 5.97 20.41 17.87
CA GLU A 108 6.86 21.55 18.17
C GLU A 108 7.19 22.35 16.89
N LYS A 109 7.42 21.63 15.78
CA LYS A 109 7.74 22.17 14.45
C LYS A 109 6.82 21.53 13.40
N PRO A 110 6.53 22.22 12.28
CA PRO A 110 5.84 21.59 11.15
C PRO A 110 6.61 20.36 10.66
N LEU A 111 5.90 19.35 10.16
CA LEU A 111 6.52 18.18 9.57
C LEU A 111 7.40 18.56 8.37
N GLN A 112 8.60 17.99 8.32
CA GLN A 112 9.40 18.01 7.11
C GLN A 112 8.75 17.11 6.04
N TYR A 113 9.08 17.35 4.75
CA TYR A 113 8.52 16.57 3.64
C TYR A 113 8.69 15.06 3.84
N LYS A 114 9.90 14.59 4.18
CA LYS A 114 10.18 13.16 4.43
C LYS A 114 9.38 12.58 5.61
N GLN A 115 9.18 13.36 6.67
CA GLN A 115 8.40 12.92 7.83
C GLN A 115 6.93 12.77 7.48
N LYS A 116 6.38 13.74 6.74
CA LYS A 116 5.00 13.68 6.25
C LYS A 116 4.80 12.48 5.32
N GLU A 117 5.69 12.30 4.35
CA GLU A 117 5.66 11.19 3.39
C GLU A 117 5.71 9.82 4.10
N MET A 118 6.59 9.65 5.09
CA MET A 118 6.66 8.44 5.91
C MET A 118 5.35 8.19 6.68
N LEU A 119 4.83 9.20 7.38
CA LEU A 119 3.57 9.07 8.14
C LEU A 119 2.36 8.77 7.24
N GLU A 120 2.28 9.38 6.05
CA GLU A 120 1.22 9.09 5.06
C GLU A 120 1.32 7.69 4.47
N THR A 121 2.53 7.12 4.44
CA THR A 121 2.84 5.79 3.91
C THR A 121 2.46 4.68 4.89
N ILE A 122 2.79 4.86 6.17
CA ILE A 122 2.54 3.85 7.22
C ILE A 122 1.16 4.00 7.90
N MET A 123 0.39 5.03 7.54
CA MET A 123 -0.93 5.29 8.11
C MET A 123 -1.86 4.07 7.87
N PRO A 124 -2.47 3.50 8.93
CA PRO A 124 -3.52 2.50 8.75
C PRO A 124 -4.63 2.98 7.83
N ALA A 125 -5.16 2.10 6.98
CA ALA A 125 -6.24 2.45 6.04
C ALA A 125 -7.53 2.94 6.73
N SER A 126 -7.73 2.58 8.01
CA SER A 126 -8.84 3.07 8.85
C SER A 126 -8.66 4.51 9.32
N LEU A 127 -7.46 5.08 9.18
CA LEU A 127 -7.12 6.41 9.65
C LEU A 127 -6.88 7.38 8.49
N LYS A 128 -7.28 8.64 8.67
CA LYS A 128 -6.96 9.72 7.74
C LYS A 128 -6.28 10.88 8.45
N MET A 129 -5.02 11.10 8.11
CA MET A 129 -4.22 12.21 8.63
C MET A 129 -4.40 13.47 7.77
N THR A 130 -4.51 14.61 8.44
CA THR A 130 -4.47 15.95 7.84
C THR A 130 -3.48 16.80 8.63
N VAL A 131 -2.69 17.62 7.92
CA VAL A 131 -1.63 18.43 8.53
C VAL A 131 -1.82 19.89 8.14
N LEU A 132 -1.91 20.77 9.14
CA LEU A 132 -1.98 22.21 8.97
C LEU A 132 -0.96 22.90 9.88
N GLY A 133 0.15 23.34 9.29
CA GLY A 133 1.28 23.92 10.02
C GLY A 133 1.84 22.94 11.05
N LYS A 134 1.68 23.24 12.34
CA LYS A 134 2.11 22.39 13.46
C LYS A 134 1.02 21.42 13.96
N ARG A 135 -0.19 21.50 13.43
CA ARG A 135 -1.32 20.69 13.88
C ARG A 135 -1.48 19.49 12.97
N MET A 136 -1.41 18.30 13.55
CA MET A 136 -1.74 17.03 12.90
C MET A 136 -3.08 16.54 13.45
N ALA A 137 -4.06 16.34 12.57
CA ALA A 137 -5.37 15.82 12.92
C ALA A 137 -5.59 14.46 12.26
N ILE A 138 -5.97 13.46 13.05
CA ILE A 138 -6.17 12.07 12.64
C ILE A 138 -7.64 11.73 12.82
N ASN A 139 -8.32 11.50 11.70
CA ASN A 139 -9.70 11.03 11.69
C ASN A 139 -9.71 9.50 11.85
N TYR A 140 -10.64 9.01 12.65
CA TYR A 140 -10.83 7.60 12.94
C TYR A 140 -12.33 7.28 13.00
N GLN A 141 -12.70 6.03 12.70
CA GLN A 141 -14.06 5.54 12.95
C GLN A 141 -14.16 4.87 14.32
N LYS A 142 -13.12 4.10 14.69
CA LYS A 142 -12.96 3.48 16.00
C LYS A 142 -11.73 4.07 16.66
N ARG A 143 -11.85 4.51 17.92
CA ARG A 143 -10.74 5.16 18.63
C ARG A 143 -9.57 4.20 18.83
N GLU A 144 -9.85 2.90 18.89
CA GLU A 144 -8.90 1.80 19.00
C GLU A 144 -7.91 1.76 17.83
N ASP A 145 -8.30 2.26 16.65
CA ASP A 145 -7.44 2.33 15.47
C ASP A 145 -6.21 3.24 15.72
N LEU A 146 -6.30 4.21 16.65
CA LEU A 146 -5.18 5.06 17.04
C LEU A 146 -4.06 4.27 17.75
N LEU A 147 -4.42 3.22 18.46
CA LEU A 147 -3.46 2.34 19.12
C LEU A 147 -2.70 1.47 18.09
N ASP A 148 -3.34 1.14 16.96
CA ASP A 148 -2.66 0.45 15.86
C ASP A 148 -1.61 1.36 15.22
N LEU A 149 -1.88 2.67 15.10
CA LEU A 149 -0.88 3.64 14.65
C LEU A 149 0.32 3.73 15.62
N ALA A 150 0.08 3.69 16.94
CA ALA A 150 1.16 3.63 17.91
C ALA A 150 2.05 2.40 17.70
N GLU A 151 1.45 1.24 17.48
CA GLU A 151 2.17 0.00 17.21
C GLU A 151 3.03 0.09 15.94
N ILE A 152 2.47 0.59 14.85
CA ILE A 152 3.22 0.77 13.59
C ILE A 152 4.40 1.75 13.78
N LEU A 153 4.18 2.88 14.45
CA LEU A 153 5.24 3.87 14.70
C LEU A 153 6.40 3.28 15.51
N TYR A 154 6.11 2.44 16.51
CA TYR A 154 7.15 1.73 17.25
C TYR A 154 7.96 0.80 16.37
N GLN A 155 7.29 0.04 15.49
CA GLN A 155 7.95 -0.91 14.60
C GLN A 155 8.85 -0.18 13.60
N VAL A 156 8.39 0.95 13.05
CA VAL A 156 9.20 1.84 12.19
C VAL A 156 10.37 2.46 12.96
N TYR A 157 10.17 2.80 14.23
CA TYR A 157 11.24 3.30 15.09
C TYR A 157 12.32 2.24 15.34
N LYS A 158 11.93 0.98 15.59
CA LYS A 158 12.86 -0.13 15.80
C LYS A 158 13.57 -0.57 14.53
N ASP A 159 12.83 -0.61 13.43
CA ASP A 159 13.33 -1.01 12.12
C ASP A 159 12.74 -0.10 11.03
N PRO A 160 13.48 0.95 10.61
CA PRO A 160 13.05 1.82 9.51
C PRO A 160 12.82 1.08 8.19
N ALA A 161 13.38 -0.12 7.98
CA ALA A 161 13.12 -0.91 6.78
C ALA A 161 11.69 -1.48 6.75
N SER A 162 11.01 -1.56 7.91
CA SER A 162 9.62 -2.04 8.01
C SER A 162 8.57 -1.10 7.39
N ILE A 163 8.94 0.12 7.00
CA ILE A 163 8.02 1.09 6.38
C ILE A 163 7.32 0.47 5.16
N ASP A 164 8.07 -0.19 4.28
CA ASP A 164 7.52 -0.79 3.08
C ASP A 164 6.58 -1.97 3.41
N TYR A 165 6.91 -2.76 4.44
CA TYR A 165 6.03 -3.84 4.91
C TYR A 165 4.66 -3.32 5.35
N TYR A 166 4.60 -2.23 6.12
CA TYR A 166 3.32 -1.65 6.56
C TYR A 166 2.56 -0.98 5.42
N ALA A 167 3.27 -0.33 4.51
CA ALA A 167 2.67 0.31 3.34
C ALA A 167 2.05 -0.69 2.36
N ALA A 168 2.62 -1.90 2.27
CA ALA A 168 2.14 -2.99 1.43
C ALA A 168 0.84 -3.63 1.96
N GLN A 169 0.49 -3.45 3.24
CA GLN A 169 -0.67 -4.15 3.84
C GLN A 169 -2.01 -3.82 3.19
N ALA A 170 -2.17 -2.59 2.68
CA ALA A 170 -3.37 -2.20 1.95
C ALA A 170 -3.49 -2.94 0.61
N LEU A 171 -2.38 -3.05 -0.13
CA LEU A 171 -2.30 -3.81 -1.38
C LEU A 171 -2.54 -5.30 -1.12
N LYS A 172 -1.85 -5.88 -0.14
CA LYS A 172 -2.04 -7.28 0.27
C LYS A 172 -3.51 -7.61 0.57
N ARG A 173 -4.21 -6.75 1.30
CA ARG A 173 -5.63 -6.94 1.60
C ARG A 173 -6.50 -6.97 0.35
N GLU A 174 -6.19 -6.11 -0.62
CA GLU A 174 -6.88 -6.11 -1.92
C GLU A 174 -6.56 -7.38 -2.70
N LEU A 175 -5.28 -7.78 -2.74
CA LEU A 175 -4.82 -9.00 -3.39
C LEU A 175 -5.52 -10.24 -2.85
N LEU A 176 -5.61 -10.40 -1.52
CA LEU A 176 -6.34 -11.51 -0.89
C LEU A 176 -7.83 -11.57 -1.31
N GLN A 177 -8.48 -10.41 -1.47
CA GLN A 177 -9.85 -10.36 -1.98
C GLN A 177 -9.93 -10.82 -3.43
N LEU A 178 -9.01 -10.36 -4.28
CA LEU A 178 -8.95 -10.72 -5.70
C LEU A 178 -8.66 -12.21 -5.92
N LEU A 179 -7.74 -12.78 -5.13
CA LEU A 179 -7.41 -14.21 -5.14
C LEU A 179 -8.59 -15.10 -4.69
N SER A 180 -9.57 -14.53 -3.99
CA SER A 180 -10.76 -15.26 -3.56
C SER A 180 -11.89 -15.27 -4.61
N ILE A 181 -11.72 -14.60 -5.75
CA ILE A 181 -12.77 -14.44 -6.77
C ILE A 181 -12.42 -15.23 -8.02
N ASN A 182 -13.19 -16.27 -8.33
CA ASN A 182 -12.98 -17.06 -9.53
C ASN A 182 -13.23 -16.23 -10.81
N GLY A 183 -12.60 -16.64 -11.91
CA GLY A 183 -12.79 -16.01 -13.21
C GLY A 183 -11.85 -16.60 -14.25
N GLU A 184 -12.00 -17.89 -14.54
CA GLU A 184 -11.24 -18.53 -15.62
C GLU A 184 -11.55 -17.89 -16.99
N SER A 185 -10.65 -18.08 -17.95
CA SER A 185 -10.75 -17.57 -19.31
C SER A 185 -12.12 -17.86 -19.94
N GLY A 186 -12.93 -16.82 -20.15
CA GLY A 186 -14.33 -16.90 -20.63
C GLY A 186 -15.43 -16.78 -19.57
N ASP A 187 -15.13 -16.88 -18.27
CA ASP A 187 -16.06 -16.68 -17.14
C ASP A 187 -15.60 -15.59 -16.15
N GLU A 188 -15.07 -14.48 -16.65
CA GLU A 188 -14.54 -13.38 -15.82
C GLU A 188 -15.66 -12.51 -15.22
N ARG A 189 -16.92 -12.97 -15.23
CA ARG A 189 -18.08 -12.15 -14.83
C ARG A 189 -17.98 -11.70 -13.38
N GLN A 190 -17.58 -12.59 -12.46
CA GLN A 190 -17.55 -12.27 -11.03
C GLN A 190 -16.48 -11.21 -10.73
N ILE A 191 -15.26 -11.43 -11.20
CA ILE A 191 -14.15 -10.48 -11.06
C ILE A 191 -14.46 -9.15 -11.73
N ARG A 192 -15.02 -9.16 -12.95
CA ARG A 192 -15.41 -7.94 -13.66
C ARG A 192 -16.44 -7.11 -12.89
N LEU A 193 -17.44 -7.75 -12.29
CA LEU A 193 -18.44 -7.04 -11.45
C LEU A 193 -17.81 -6.45 -10.19
N TYR A 194 -16.92 -7.21 -9.53
CA TYR A 194 -16.18 -6.73 -8.37
C TYR A 194 -15.34 -5.48 -8.71
N LEU A 195 -14.57 -5.54 -9.80
CA LEU A 195 -13.73 -4.44 -10.25
C LEU A 195 -14.55 -3.24 -10.71
N GLN A 196 -15.63 -3.45 -11.47
CA GLN A 196 -16.51 -2.37 -11.91
C GLN A 196 -17.07 -1.58 -10.72
N ASN A 197 -17.49 -2.25 -9.65
CA ASN A 197 -17.99 -1.58 -8.45
C ASN A 197 -16.91 -0.74 -7.75
N LYS A 198 -15.66 -1.22 -7.68
CA LYS A 198 -14.56 -0.43 -7.11
C LYS A 198 -14.17 0.74 -7.99
N LEU A 199 -13.98 0.51 -9.28
CA LEU A 199 -13.51 1.52 -10.21
C LEU A 199 -14.50 2.69 -10.32
N ARG A 200 -15.80 2.47 -10.21
CA ARG A 200 -16.82 3.55 -10.21
C ARG A 200 -16.64 4.59 -9.09
N HIS A 201 -15.92 4.24 -8.02
CA HIS A 201 -15.61 5.17 -6.93
C HIS A 201 -14.25 5.85 -7.08
N ILE A 202 -13.45 5.42 -8.06
CA ILE A 202 -12.05 5.83 -8.23
C ILE A 202 -11.85 6.56 -9.55
N LEU A 203 -12.53 6.14 -10.62
CA LEU A 203 -12.43 6.67 -11.98
C LEU A 203 -13.60 7.60 -12.31
N ASP A 204 -13.40 8.45 -13.31
CA ASP A 204 -14.44 9.39 -13.77
C ASP A 204 -15.50 8.66 -14.60
N ASP A 205 -15.10 7.66 -15.39
CA ASP A 205 -15.99 6.76 -16.12
C ASP A 205 -15.44 5.33 -16.18
N VAL A 206 -16.36 4.36 -16.26
CA VAL A 206 -16.08 2.91 -16.29
C VAL A 206 -17.13 2.19 -17.13
N TYR A 207 -16.70 1.51 -18.19
CA TYR A 207 -17.59 0.77 -19.08
C TYR A 207 -16.97 -0.54 -19.55
N GLN A 208 -17.77 -1.36 -20.22
CA GLN A 208 -17.33 -2.60 -20.85
C GLN A 208 -17.37 -2.42 -22.36
N ASP A 209 -16.32 -2.86 -23.05
CA ASP A 209 -16.33 -2.91 -24.51
C ASP A 209 -17.08 -4.16 -25.03
N ARG A 210 -17.01 -4.39 -26.34
CA ARG A 210 -17.66 -5.55 -26.98
C ARG A 210 -17.00 -6.88 -26.58
N ALA A 211 -15.68 -6.88 -26.39
CA ALA A 211 -14.90 -8.03 -25.97
C ALA A 211 -15.13 -8.41 -24.50
N LYS A 212 -15.77 -7.52 -23.72
CA LYS A 212 -16.00 -7.61 -22.26
C LYS A 212 -14.79 -7.20 -21.42
N ASN A 213 -13.82 -6.50 -22.01
CA ASN A 213 -12.80 -5.79 -21.25
C ASN A 213 -13.49 -4.73 -20.38
N LEU A 214 -12.95 -4.51 -19.18
CA LEU A 214 -13.39 -3.44 -18.30
C LEU A 214 -12.46 -2.24 -18.48
N LEU A 215 -12.99 -1.18 -19.08
CA LEU A 215 -12.25 0.01 -19.45
C LEU A 215 -12.70 1.20 -18.60
N GLY A 216 -11.80 2.14 -18.36
CA GLY A 216 -12.14 3.38 -17.66
C GLY A 216 -11.03 4.40 -17.73
N TYR A 217 -11.30 5.61 -17.25
CA TYR A 217 -10.31 6.67 -17.21
C TYR A 217 -10.54 7.64 -16.06
N ARG A 218 -9.48 8.38 -15.72
CA ARG A 218 -9.53 9.53 -14.81
C ARG A 218 -8.59 10.64 -15.23
N TYR A 219 -9.09 11.87 -15.19
CA TYR A 219 -8.34 13.08 -15.52
C TYR A 219 -7.71 13.74 -14.29
N TYR A 220 -6.41 14.03 -14.37
CA TYR A 220 -5.62 14.68 -13.31
C TYR A 220 -5.02 16.02 -13.75
N GLY A 221 -5.27 16.47 -14.98
CA GLY A 221 -4.78 17.73 -15.52
C GLY A 221 -4.20 17.60 -16.93
N GLU A 222 -3.58 18.66 -17.41
CA GLU A 222 -2.93 18.68 -18.72
C GLU A 222 -1.58 17.93 -18.66
N GLY A 223 -1.43 16.94 -19.54
CA GLY A 223 -0.24 16.12 -19.72
C GLY A 223 -0.60 14.79 -20.39
N PRO A 224 0.26 13.76 -20.32
CA PRO A 224 0.10 12.56 -21.13
C PRO A 224 -1.04 11.66 -20.66
N THR A 225 -1.55 10.85 -21.59
CA THR A 225 -2.49 9.76 -21.33
C THR A 225 -1.71 8.46 -21.16
N ILE A 226 -1.73 7.91 -19.94
CA ILE A 226 -1.06 6.66 -19.60
C ILE A 226 -2.09 5.56 -19.41
N LEU A 227 -1.95 4.46 -20.15
CA LEU A 227 -2.75 3.25 -19.96
C LEU A 227 -2.10 2.34 -18.92
N LEU A 228 -2.85 1.95 -17.90
CA LEU A 228 -2.49 0.87 -16.98
C LEU A 228 -3.29 -0.39 -17.34
N SER A 229 -2.63 -1.52 -17.53
CA SER A 229 -3.28 -2.76 -17.96
C SER A 229 -2.86 -3.99 -17.14
N ALA A 230 -3.83 -4.85 -16.87
CA ALA A 230 -3.69 -6.18 -16.27
C ALA A 230 -4.83 -7.05 -16.81
N HIS A 231 -4.73 -8.38 -16.73
CA HIS A 231 -5.81 -9.26 -17.19
C HIS A 231 -6.65 -9.81 -16.04
N MET A 232 -7.94 -10.07 -16.30
CA MET A 232 -8.89 -10.54 -15.28
C MET A 232 -8.98 -12.05 -15.19
N ASP A 233 -8.69 -12.73 -16.29
CA ASP A 233 -8.86 -14.18 -16.36
C ASP A 233 -7.78 -14.93 -15.60
N THR A 234 -8.02 -16.23 -15.42
CA THR A 234 -7.05 -17.19 -14.93
C THR A 234 -7.05 -18.39 -15.88
N VAL A 235 -5.93 -19.12 -15.92
CA VAL A 235 -5.79 -20.29 -16.81
C VAL A 235 -6.81 -21.40 -16.50
N GLU A 236 -7.24 -21.53 -15.25
CA GLU A 236 -8.29 -22.45 -14.82
C GLU A 236 -9.09 -21.90 -13.63
N ALA A 237 -10.22 -22.53 -13.32
CA ALA A 237 -11.02 -22.24 -12.14
C ALA A 237 -10.33 -22.63 -10.82
N PHE A 238 -10.56 -21.83 -9.78
CA PHE A 238 -10.05 -22.10 -8.43
C PHE A 238 -10.68 -23.34 -7.80
N ALA A 239 -9.85 -24.16 -7.14
CA ALA A 239 -10.30 -25.34 -6.40
C ALA A 239 -11.31 -24.97 -5.29
N GLU A 240 -12.38 -25.78 -5.18
CA GLU A 240 -13.42 -25.58 -4.18
C GLU A 240 -12.87 -25.82 -2.77
N GLY A 241 -13.05 -24.86 -1.87
CA GLY A 241 -12.60 -24.99 -0.48
C GLY A 241 -11.10 -24.74 -0.26
N ARG A 242 -10.36 -24.30 -1.28
CA ARG A 242 -8.96 -23.91 -1.13
C ARG A 242 -8.76 -22.81 -0.08
N GLU A 243 -7.65 -22.88 0.64
CA GLU A 243 -7.21 -21.83 1.56
C GLU A 243 -6.01 -21.09 0.96
N ILE A 244 -5.97 -19.77 1.16
CA ILE A 244 -4.77 -18.98 0.86
C ILE A 244 -3.87 -19.02 2.08
N ILE A 245 -2.66 -19.56 1.90
CA ILE A 245 -1.66 -19.71 2.95
C ILE A 245 -0.70 -18.52 2.86
N GLU A 246 -0.43 -17.89 4.00
CA GLU A 246 0.55 -16.81 4.11
C GLU A 246 1.77 -17.29 4.90
N ASP A 247 2.95 -17.19 4.29
CA ASP A 247 4.25 -17.37 4.95
C ASP A 247 5.15 -16.16 4.68
N GLY A 248 5.46 -15.41 5.74
CA GLY A 248 6.20 -14.15 5.62
C GLY A 248 5.47 -13.14 4.73
N THR A 249 6.04 -12.86 3.56
CA THR A 249 5.45 -11.96 2.55
C THR A 249 4.84 -12.70 1.36
N THR A 250 4.90 -14.03 1.38
CA THR A 250 4.45 -14.87 0.28
C THR A 250 3.05 -15.42 0.54
N LEU A 251 2.27 -15.52 -0.53
CA LEU A 251 0.95 -16.15 -0.54
C LEU A 251 0.96 -17.34 -1.50
N THR A 252 0.38 -18.47 -1.08
CA THR A 252 0.20 -19.69 -1.87
C THR A 252 -1.21 -20.25 -1.72
N SER A 253 -1.59 -21.21 -2.57
CA SER A 253 -2.85 -21.95 -2.47
C SER A 253 -2.62 -23.30 -1.79
N SER A 254 -3.57 -23.77 -0.98
CA SER A 254 -3.54 -25.12 -0.43
C SER A 254 -3.82 -26.21 -1.48
N GLU A 255 -4.50 -25.86 -2.58
CA GLU A 255 -4.91 -26.75 -3.67
C GLU A 255 -5.17 -25.93 -4.95
N GLY A 256 -4.79 -26.48 -6.12
CA GLY A 256 -4.92 -25.82 -7.42
C GLY A 256 -4.06 -24.56 -7.57
N ILE A 257 -4.20 -23.86 -8.70
CA ILE A 257 -3.49 -22.60 -8.94
C ILE A 257 -3.83 -21.53 -7.88
N LEU A 258 -2.90 -20.62 -7.61
CA LEU A 258 -3.18 -19.45 -6.77
C LEU A 258 -4.04 -18.43 -7.52
N GLY A 259 -3.79 -18.25 -8.82
CA GLY A 259 -4.34 -17.18 -9.64
C GLY A 259 -3.67 -15.85 -9.34
N ALA A 260 -2.39 -15.83 -8.99
CA ALA A 260 -1.66 -14.57 -8.82
C ALA A 260 -1.37 -13.92 -10.18
N ASP A 261 -1.18 -14.73 -11.22
CA ASP A 261 -1.31 -14.37 -12.62
C ASP A 261 -2.82 -14.26 -12.99
N ASP A 262 -3.43 -13.07 -13.14
CA ASP A 262 -2.86 -11.72 -12.94
C ASP A 262 -3.60 -10.88 -11.88
N ARG A 263 -4.05 -11.55 -10.81
CA ARG A 263 -4.64 -10.83 -9.66
C ARG A 263 -3.63 -9.94 -8.95
N ALA A 264 -2.33 -10.23 -9.05
CA ALA A 264 -1.27 -9.36 -8.58
C ALA A 264 -1.21 -8.05 -9.38
N GLY A 265 -1.24 -8.09 -10.72
CA GLY A 265 -1.27 -6.91 -11.58
C GLY A 265 -2.47 -6.01 -11.31
N ILE A 266 -3.65 -6.59 -11.15
CA ILE A 266 -4.86 -5.85 -10.77
C ILE A 266 -4.69 -5.17 -9.41
N ALA A 267 -4.16 -5.87 -8.40
CA ALA A 267 -3.94 -5.30 -7.07
C ALA A 267 -2.97 -4.10 -7.11
N ILE A 268 -1.91 -4.21 -7.90
CA ILE A 268 -0.91 -3.15 -8.12
C ILE A 268 -1.57 -1.92 -8.74
N ILE A 269 -2.35 -2.08 -9.81
CA ILE A 269 -3.04 -0.98 -10.48
C ILE A 269 -4.04 -0.31 -9.53
N LEU A 270 -4.82 -1.07 -8.76
CA LEU A 270 -5.75 -0.51 -7.77
C LEU A 270 -5.02 0.27 -6.67
N ASP A 271 -3.81 -0.14 -6.25
CA ASP A 271 -2.99 0.61 -5.30
C ASP A 271 -2.45 1.92 -5.89
N VAL A 272 -1.96 1.88 -7.14
CA VAL A 272 -1.52 3.07 -7.89
C VAL A 272 -2.65 4.08 -7.99
N LEU A 273 -3.86 3.67 -8.41
CA LEU A 273 -5.01 4.57 -8.56
C LEU A 273 -5.42 5.26 -7.26
N ARG A 274 -5.24 4.62 -6.10
CA ARG A 274 -5.53 5.22 -4.79
C ARG A 274 -4.46 6.22 -4.34
N LYS A 275 -3.25 6.11 -4.87
CA LYS A 275 -2.07 6.87 -4.41
C LYS A 275 -1.60 7.90 -5.43
N VAL A 276 -2.05 7.86 -6.68
CA VAL A 276 -1.60 8.76 -7.75
C VAL A 276 -1.85 10.24 -7.42
N GLU A 277 -2.93 10.59 -6.73
CA GLU A 277 -3.19 11.97 -6.26
C GLU A 277 -2.15 12.50 -5.27
N ARG A 278 -1.37 11.61 -4.63
CA ARG A 278 -0.26 11.99 -3.75
C ARG A 278 1.00 12.36 -4.54
N THR A 279 0.98 12.14 -5.86
CA THR A 279 2.03 12.56 -6.79
C THR A 279 1.71 13.92 -7.40
N ASN A 280 2.59 14.43 -8.25
CA ASN A 280 2.37 15.63 -9.07
C ASN A 280 1.96 15.29 -10.51
N PHE A 281 1.46 14.07 -10.76
CA PHE A 281 1.02 13.66 -12.09
C PHE A 281 -0.08 14.61 -12.60
N ARG A 282 0.07 15.08 -13.84
CA ARG A 282 -0.90 15.89 -14.56
C ARG A 282 -1.03 15.25 -15.93
N GLY A 283 -2.21 14.74 -16.24
CA GLY A 283 -2.48 13.93 -17.43
C GLY A 283 -3.73 13.09 -17.23
N THR A 284 -3.92 12.09 -18.08
CA THR A 284 -5.04 11.14 -17.98
C THR A 284 -4.51 9.75 -17.65
N ILE A 285 -5.12 9.06 -16.69
CA ILE A 285 -4.88 7.63 -16.51
C ILE A 285 -6.05 6.88 -17.12
N LYS A 286 -5.77 6.03 -18.10
CA LYS A 286 -6.70 5.02 -18.59
C LYS A 286 -6.39 3.68 -17.93
N VAL A 287 -7.42 2.88 -17.72
CA VAL A 287 -7.30 1.54 -17.13
C VAL A 287 -7.98 0.56 -18.08
N ALA A 288 -7.28 -0.53 -18.39
CA ALA A 288 -7.85 -1.68 -19.07
C ALA A 288 -7.64 -2.93 -18.22
N PHE A 289 -8.73 -3.55 -17.79
CA PHE A 289 -8.70 -4.91 -17.29
C PHE A 289 -9.26 -5.83 -18.37
N THR A 290 -8.38 -6.59 -19.01
CA THR A 290 -8.69 -7.39 -20.19
C THR A 290 -9.26 -8.75 -19.82
N VAL A 291 -9.90 -9.40 -20.80
CA VAL A 291 -10.36 -10.79 -20.67
C VAL A 291 -9.54 -11.69 -21.58
N LYS A 292 -9.50 -12.99 -21.28
CA LYS A 292 -8.97 -14.03 -22.17
C LYS A 292 -7.52 -13.77 -22.61
N GLU A 293 -6.69 -13.27 -21.70
CA GLU A 293 -5.26 -13.14 -21.93
C GLU A 293 -4.63 -14.53 -22.09
N GLU A 294 -4.99 -15.45 -21.19
CA GLU A 294 -4.37 -16.77 -21.03
C GLU A 294 -4.56 -17.69 -22.24
N ILE A 295 -5.55 -17.37 -23.08
CA ILE A 295 -5.85 -18.11 -24.32
C ILE A 295 -5.42 -17.36 -25.59
N GLY A 296 -4.54 -16.36 -25.45
CA GLY A 296 -3.86 -15.69 -26.56
C GLY A 296 -4.13 -14.20 -26.69
N CYS A 297 -4.16 -13.46 -25.57
CA CYS A 297 -4.33 -12.00 -25.53
C CYS A 297 -5.60 -11.53 -26.27
N VAL A 298 -6.70 -12.29 -26.17
CA VAL A 298 -7.90 -12.07 -26.99
C VAL A 298 -8.58 -10.75 -26.62
N GLY A 299 -8.70 -10.44 -25.33
CA GLY A 299 -9.32 -9.20 -24.87
C GLY A 299 -8.61 -7.96 -25.40
N SER A 300 -7.28 -7.87 -25.26
CA SER A 300 -6.52 -6.74 -25.82
C SER A 300 -6.53 -6.73 -27.34
N GLY A 301 -6.55 -7.89 -28.00
CA GLY A 301 -6.64 -8.00 -29.45
C GLY A 301 -7.98 -7.52 -30.04
N GLU A 302 -9.07 -7.66 -29.29
CA GLU A 302 -10.42 -7.21 -29.67
C GLU A 302 -10.83 -5.87 -29.05
N MET A 303 -9.90 -5.19 -28.36
CA MET A 303 -10.16 -3.92 -27.70
C MET A 303 -10.62 -2.84 -28.69
N ASP A 304 -11.56 -2.01 -28.23
CA ASP A 304 -12.01 -0.83 -28.99
C ASP A 304 -10.83 0.09 -29.30
N GLN A 305 -10.48 0.21 -30.59
CA GLN A 305 -9.33 1.01 -31.04
C GLN A 305 -9.48 2.49 -30.66
N SER A 306 -10.71 3.00 -30.59
CA SER A 306 -10.95 4.38 -30.17
C SER A 306 -10.53 4.64 -28.71
N PHE A 307 -10.44 3.60 -27.89
CA PHE A 307 -9.93 3.72 -26.52
C PHE A 307 -8.41 3.94 -26.46
N LEU A 308 -7.69 3.50 -27.50
CA LEU A 308 -6.23 3.58 -27.59
C LEU A 308 -5.71 4.82 -28.35
N GLU A 309 -6.56 5.48 -29.13
CA GLU A 309 -6.17 6.56 -30.06
C GLU A 309 -5.41 7.73 -29.42
N ASP A 310 -5.74 8.08 -28.18
CA ASP A 310 -5.15 9.18 -27.41
C ASP A 310 -4.20 8.69 -26.30
N VAL A 311 -3.80 7.42 -26.32
CA VAL A 311 -2.86 6.84 -25.33
C VAL A 311 -1.42 7.08 -25.79
N ASP A 312 -0.66 7.80 -24.98
CA ASP A 312 0.75 8.11 -25.27
C ASP A 312 1.67 6.93 -24.94
N ALA A 313 1.37 6.18 -23.87
CA ALA A 313 2.11 4.99 -23.48
C ALA A 313 1.31 4.06 -22.56
N ALA A 314 1.70 2.78 -22.52
CA ALA A 314 1.08 1.75 -21.71
C ALA A 314 2.05 1.10 -20.71
N ILE A 315 1.54 0.83 -19.53
CA ILE A 315 2.19 0.07 -18.47
C ILE A 315 1.32 -1.16 -18.21
N VAL A 316 1.77 -2.30 -18.70
CA VAL A 316 1.19 -3.60 -18.40
C VAL A 316 1.86 -4.13 -17.12
N VAL A 317 1.11 -4.78 -16.25
CA VAL A 317 1.63 -5.39 -15.02
C VAL A 317 1.19 -6.84 -15.01
N ASP A 318 1.95 -7.69 -15.70
CA ASP A 318 1.58 -9.07 -16.00
C ASP A 318 2.86 -9.89 -16.27
N ARG A 319 3.80 -9.79 -15.34
CA ARG A 319 5.09 -10.44 -15.50
C ARG A 319 5.50 -11.07 -14.19
N ARG A 320 5.97 -12.31 -14.24
CA ARG A 320 6.61 -12.96 -13.09
C ARG A 320 7.81 -12.17 -12.53
N ASN A 321 8.35 -12.63 -11.41
CA ASN A 321 9.45 -12.01 -10.66
C ASN A 321 9.06 -10.62 -10.10
N THR A 322 10.03 -9.89 -9.56
CA THR A 322 9.82 -8.64 -8.80
C THR A 322 10.52 -7.40 -9.37
N ARG A 323 11.33 -7.55 -10.43
CA ARG A 323 12.26 -6.52 -10.93
C ARG A 323 12.44 -6.47 -12.46
N ASP A 324 11.63 -7.20 -13.21
CA ASP A 324 11.72 -7.26 -14.67
C ASP A 324 10.93 -6.10 -15.30
N ILE A 325 11.53 -5.45 -16.30
CA ILE A 325 10.87 -4.51 -17.22
C ILE A 325 10.91 -5.15 -18.62
N VAL A 326 9.86 -5.87 -19.01
CA VAL A 326 9.81 -6.48 -20.34
C VAL A 326 9.53 -5.40 -21.39
N THR A 327 10.42 -5.30 -22.36
CA THR A 327 10.33 -4.31 -23.46
C THR A 327 10.24 -4.94 -24.84
N SER A 328 10.26 -6.27 -24.94
CA SER A 328 10.16 -6.99 -26.22
C SER A 328 9.68 -8.43 -26.06
N PHE A 329 9.07 -8.94 -27.12
CA PHE A 329 8.78 -10.36 -27.29
C PHE A 329 10.02 -11.06 -27.84
N ALA A 330 10.65 -11.92 -27.02
CA ALA A 330 11.80 -12.76 -27.38
C ALA A 330 12.94 -12.01 -28.12
N GLY A 331 13.13 -10.72 -27.86
CA GLY A 331 14.10 -9.86 -28.55
C GLY A 331 13.81 -9.59 -30.04
N VAL A 332 12.71 -10.13 -30.60
CA VAL A 332 12.39 -10.03 -32.04
C VAL A 332 11.39 -8.92 -32.36
N GLU A 333 10.52 -8.57 -31.41
CA GLU A 333 9.48 -7.56 -31.58
C GLU A 333 9.48 -6.64 -30.36
N ALA A 334 9.98 -5.41 -30.53
CA ALA A 334 10.05 -4.42 -29.47
C ALA A 334 8.65 -3.83 -29.17
N PHE A 335 8.33 -3.67 -27.89
CA PHE A 335 7.10 -3.05 -27.43
C PHE A 335 7.22 -1.53 -27.32
N CYS A 336 8.44 -1.02 -27.13
CA CYS A 336 8.72 0.40 -26.96
C CYS A 336 10.15 0.75 -27.41
N SER A 337 10.47 2.04 -27.40
CA SER A 337 11.87 2.48 -27.52
C SER A 337 12.66 2.11 -26.26
N GLU A 338 13.99 1.97 -26.37
CA GLU A 338 14.85 1.81 -25.19
C GLU A 338 14.72 2.98 -24.21
N GLY A 339 14.44 4.18 -24.73
CA GLY A 339 14.26 5.37 -23.91
C GLY A 339 13.10 5.20 -22.93
N TYR A 340 11.96 4.66 -23.40
CA TYR A 340 10.80 4.41 -22.56
C TYR A 340 11.10 3.39 -21.45
N GLY A 341 11.78 2.28 -21.78
CA GLY A 341 12.19 1.30 -20.76
C GLY A 341 13.18 1.88 -19.73
N ARG A 342 14.14 2.72 -20.16
CA ARG A 342 15.10 3.39 -19.26
C ARG A 342 14.44 4.34 -18.26
N LEU A 343 13.26 4.90 -18.56
CA LEU A 343 12.50 5.71 -17.60
C LEU A 343 12.15 4.90 -16.34
N PHE A 344 11.85 3.61 -16.50
CA PHE A 344 11.53 2.73 -15.38
C PHE A 344 12.80 2.33 -14.60
N GLU A 345 13.92 2.05 -15.27
CA GLU A 345 15.19 1.81 -14.57
C GLU A 345 15.63 3.03 -13.73
N GLU A 346 15.44 4.25 -14.25
CA GLU A 346 15.69 5.50 -13.51
C GLU A 346 14.71 5.68 -12.33
N ALA A 347 13.42 5.39 -12.56
CA ALA A 347 12.41 5.43 -11.51
C ALA A 347 12.76 4.45 -10.38
N GLY A 348 13.18 3.23 -10.70
CA GLY A 348 13.66 2.23 -9.74
C GLY A 348 14.83 2.77 -8.92
N ARG A 349 15.89 3.28 -9.56
CA ARG A 349 17.05 3.87 -8.88
C ARG A 349 16.65 4.99 -7.92
N ARG A 350 15.75 5.89 -8.32
CA ARG A 350 15.26 6.99 -7.47
C ARG A 350 14.29 6.57 -6.38
N ALA A 351 13.73 5.37 -6.47
CA ALA A 351 12.92 4.74 -5.43
C ALA A 351 13.74 3.87 -4.48
N GLY A 352 15.07 3.77 -4.67
CA GLY A 352 15.94 2.91 -3.88
C GLY A 352 15.94 1.44 -4.33
N MET A 353 15.43 1.15 -5.52
CA MET A 353 15.35 -0.18 -6.14
C MET A 353 16.18 -0.19 -7.45
N PRO A 354 17.52 -0.14 -7.37
CA PRO A 354 18.39 0.01 -8.54
C PRO A 354 18.47 -1.24 -9.44
N ASP A 355 17.85 -2.33 -9.01
CA ASP A 355 17.85 -3.67 -9.61
C ASP A 355 16.71 -3.90 -10.61
N TRP A 356 15.79 -2.94 -10.76
CA TRP A 356 14.85 -2.94 -11.89
C TRP A 356 15.60 -2.89 -13.22
N LYS A 357 15.32 -3.84 -14.11
CA LYS A 357 16.12 -4.01 -15.33
C LYS A 357 15.26 -4.36 -16.53
N MET A 358 15.61 -3.79 -17.68
CA MET A 358 15.03 -4.21 -18.96
C MET A 358 15.42 -5.65 -19.30
N VAL A 359 14.44 -6.46 -19.67
CA VAL A 359 14.62 -7.85 -20.08
C VAL A 359 13.78 -8.17 -21.31
N GLU A 360 14.14 -9.27 -21.97
CA GLU A 360 13.30 -9.90 -22.98
C GLU A 360 12.23 -10.76 -22.28
N GLY A 361 11.02 -10.82 -22.85
CA GLY A 361 9.91 -11.56 -22.27
C GLY A 361 9.05 -12.30 -23.27
N GLY A 362 7.95 -12.86 -22.76
CA GLY A 362 6.94 -13.56 -23.53
C GLY A 362 5.94 -12.62 -24.20
N SER A 363 4.92 -13.21 -24.83
CA SER A 363 3.78 -12.45 -25.32
C SER A 363 2.94 -12.03 -24.11
N SER A 364 2.35 -10.84 -24.18
CA SER A 364 1.36 -10.32 -23.23
C SER A 364 0.54 -9.26 -23.95
N ASP A 365 -0.45 -8.68 -23.27
CA ASP A 365 -1.22 -7.53 -23.76
C ASP A 365 -0.34 -6.37 -24.27
N ALA A 366 0.87 -6.20 -23.71
CA ALA A 366 1.82 -5.17 -24.13
C ALA A 366 2.15 -5.27 -25.63
N ARG A 367 2.18 -6.49 -26.18
CA ARG A 367 2.43 -6.72 -27.60
C ARG A 367 1.30 -6.20 -28.48
N ASN A 368 0.06 -6.37 -28.05
CA ASN A 368 -1.10 -5.89 -28.79
C ASN A 368 -1.19 -4.36 -28.76
N TYR A 369 -0.89 -3.74 -27.61
CA TYR A 369 -0.77 -2.28 -27.51
C TYR A 369 0.33 -1.71 -28.42
N ALA A 370 1.51 -2.34 -28.41
CA ALA A 370 2.62 -1.94 -29.29
C ALA A 370 2.26 -2.02 -30.78
N ARG A 371 1.54 -3.08 -31.19
CA ARG A 371 1.02 -3.23 -32.57
C ARG A 371 -0.03 -2.20 -32.95
N ALA A 372 -0.81 -1.74 -31.98
CA ALA A 372 -1.75 -0.63 -32.14
C ALA A 372 -1.06 0.76 -32.16
N GLY A 373 0.27 0.81 -32.01
CA GLY A 373 1.06 2.04 -32.04
C GLY A 373 1.29 2.69 -30.67
N VAL A 374 0.90 2.03 -29.58
CA VAL A 374 1.08 2.51 -28.21
C VAL A 374 2.34 1.88 -27.61
N PRO A 375 3.42 2.66 -27.33
CA PRO A 375 4.62 2.13 -26.66
C PRO A 375 4.26 1.52 -25.31
N ALA A 376 4.72 0.28 -25.05
CA ALA A 376 4.35 -0.46 -23.86
C ALA A 376 5.56 -1.08 -23.13
N VAL A 377 5.47 -1.16 -21.80
CA VAL A 377 6.29 -2.07 -20.97
C VAL A 377 5.38 -3.08 -20.29
N ASN A 378 5.91 -4.27 -19.98
CA ASN A 378 5.26 -5.21 -19.07
C ASN A 378 6.14 -5.40 -17.82
N LEU A 379 5.63 -4.98 -16.66
CA LEU A 379 6.33 -4.93 -15.39
C LEU A 379 6.04 -6.16 -14.54
N SER A 380 7.07 -6.62 -13.83
CA SER A 380 6.93 -7.63 -12.78
C SER A 380 5.76 -7.34 -11.83
N ALA A 381 5.01 -8.38 -11.46
CA ALA A 381 3.85 -8.34 -10.58
C ALA A 381 4.11 -9.05 -9.24
N GLY A 382 5.24 -9.75 -9.09
CA GLY A 382 5.66 -10.40 -7.85
C GLY A 382 5.32 -11.88 -7.74
N TYR A 383 4.67 -12.47 -8.74
CA TYR A 383 4.39 -13.90 -8.78
C TYR A 383 5.51 -14.70 -9.47
N VAL A 384 5.63 -16.00 -9.17
CA VAL A 384 6.45 -16.97 -9.90
C VAL A 384 5.74 -18.33 -9.89
N GLY A 385 6.09 -19.19 -10.85
CA GLY A 385 5.47 -20.51 -10.97
C GLY A 385 4.03 -20.43 -11.47
N GLU A 386 3.73 -19.41 -12.27
CA GLU A 386 2.41 -19.18 -12.83
C GLU A 386 1.88 -20.43 -13.57
N HIS A 387 0.55 -20.61 -13.54
CA HIS A 387 -0.17 -21.72 -14.16
C HIS A 387 0.13 -23.10 -13.57
N THR A 388 0.62 -23.14 -12.32
CA THR A 388 0.89 -24.38 -11.60
C THR A 388 0.38 -24.33 -10.16
N GLU A 389 0.32 -25.48 -9.50
CA GLU A 389 0.00 -25.55 -8.05
C GLU A 389 1.12 -24.98 -7.16
N ASP A 390 2.32 -24.81 -7.71
CA ASP A 390 3.47 -24.21 -7.03
C ASP A 390 3.49 -22.67 -7.13
N GLU A 391 2.42 -22.08 -7.68
CA GLU A 391 2.30 -20.63 -7.86
C GLU A 391 2.34 -19.88 -6.52
N VAL A 392 3.24 -18.90 -6.45
CA VAL A 392 3.45 -18.06 -5.26
C VAL A 392 3.54 -16.59 -5.66
N VAL A 393 3.00 -15.71 -4.82
CA VAL A 393 3.16 -14.26 -4.98
C VAL A 393 3.77 -13.64 -3.73
N ASP A 394 4.84 -12.87 -3.92
CA ASP A 394 5.39 -11.97 -2.90
C ASP A 394 4.69 -10.61 -2.99
N TYR A 395 3.78 -10.34 -2.04
CA TYR A 395 3.02 -9.09 -2.06
C TYR A 395 3.91 -7.85 -1.82
N LEU A 396 5.12 -8.02 -1.27
CA LEU A 396 6.08 -6.92 -1.13
C LEU A 396 6.70 -6.59 -2.49
N GLY A 397 7.05 -7.60 -3.29
CA GLY A 397 7.42 -7.45 -4.70
C GLY A 397 6.32 -6.76 -5.54
N SER A 398 5.06 -7.13 -5.32
CA SER A 398 3.92 -6.42 -5.94
C SER A 398 3.88 -4.95 -5.52
N TYR A 399 4.03 -4.67 -4.22
CA TYR A 399 4.05 -3.29 -3.71
C TYR A 399 5.20 -2.45 -4.27
N ASP A 400 6.37 -3.03 -4.47
CA ASP A 400 7.48 -2.33 -5.12
C ASP A 400 7.18 -1.97 -6.58
N SER A 401 6.40 -2.78 -7.27
CA SER A 401 5.94 -2.49 -8.63
C SER A 401 4.98 -1.30 -8.64
N ALA A 402 4.08 -1.20 -7.67
CA ALA A 402 3.25 -0.01 -7.46
C ALA A 402 4.10 1.25 -7.17
N LYS A 403 5.14 1.12 -6.33
CA LYS A 403 6.11 2.21 -6.06
C LYS A 403 6.85 2.64 -7.33
N LEU A 404 7.28 1.70 -8.16
CA LEU A 404 7.94 1.97 -9.43
C LEU A 404 7.03 2.81 -10.33
N ILE A 405 5.78 2.38 -10.52
CA ILE A 405 4.80 3.08 -11.36
C ILE A 405 4.55 4.50 -10.84
N LEU A 406 4.26 4.65 -9.55
CA LEU A 406 4.05 5.98 -8.94
C LEU A 406 5.29 6.89 -9.12
N LYS A 407 6.49 6.32 -9.09
CA LYS A 407 7.73 7.07 -9.31
C LYS A 407 7.96 7.46 -10.77
N ALA A 408 7.59 6.59 -11.71
CA ALA A 408 7.62 6.88 -13.14
C ALA A 408 6.63 8.00 -13.51
N LEU A 409 5.39 7.92 -13.02
CA LEU A 409 4.34 8.94 -13.26
C LEU A 409 4.72 10.34 -12.77
N ARG A 410 5.57 10.44 -11.74
CA ARG A 410 6.09 11.72 -11.22
C ARG A 410 6.90 12.52 -12.26
N ASN A 411 7.43 11.88 -13.30
CA ASN A 411 8.33 12.51 -14.29
C ASN A 411 7.69 12.75 -15.67
N CYS A 412 6.50 12.18 -15.92
CA CYS A 412 5.83 12.26 -17.21
C CYS A 412 5.53 13.69 -17.71
N GLY A 413 5.64 14.71 -16.85
CA GLY A 413 5.44 16.11 -17.23
C GLY A 413 6.56 16.75 -18.06
N ASN A 414 7.73 16.12 -18.22
CA ASN A 414 8.89 16.72 -18.90
C ASN A 414 9.56 15.86 -20.00
N GLU A 415 9.24 14.56 -20.13
CA GLU A 415 10.05 13.62 -20.94
C GLU A 415 9.26 12.55 -21.70
N LEU A 416 7.96 12.75 -21.96
CA LEU A 416 7.20 11.94 -22.92
C LEU A 416 6.94 12.71 -24.21
#